data_AF-A0A2S6CQD6-F1
#
_entry.id   AF-A0A2S6CQD6-F1
#
_cell.length_a   1.000
_cell.length_b   1.000
_cell.length_c   1.000
_cell.angle_alpha   90.00
_cell.angle_beta   90.00
_cell.angle_gamma   90.00
#
_symmetry.space_group_name_H-M   'P 1'
#
loop_
_entity.id
_entity.type
_entity.pdbx_description
1 polymer ?
#
loop_
_entity_poly.entity_id
_entity_poly.type
_entity_poly.pdbx_seq_one_letter_code
_entity_poly.pdbx_strand_id
1 'polypeptide(L)'
;MSPSLGSINQNLLMTSDFFLVPTTADFLSVMAIDSLSRILPKWCAWTRMASANPILKEATYPFPEFRLKFLGTIVQNYRIMNGKETKAFQTWIEKIENTVTNKLKPILEKNNLLLPNQVYSEQSINCSFTITKIPSSNSLIALSQKHATPVYAPTPEQLNQQGILAEINKKQQEEFKTIFSDLADKIIALSSSYAVSP
;
A
#
# COMPACT_ATOMS: atom_id res chain seq x y z
N MET A 1 -3.62 10.01 -4.51
CA MET A 1 -4.89 10.43 -3.86
C MET A 1 -4.55 11.33 -2.67
N SER A 2 -5.35 12.35 -2.40
CA SER A 2 -5.16 13.16 -1.18
C SER A 2 -5.51 12.34 0.07
N PRO A 3 -4.99 12.69 1.26
CA PRO A 3 -5.28 11.93 2.49
C PRO A 3 -6.71 12.13 3.04
N SER A 4 -7.59 12.86 2.33
CA SER A 4 -8.95 13.16 2.80
C SER A 4 -9.95 12.06 2.44
N LEU A 5 -11.00 11.89 3.25
CA LEU A 5 -12.11 10.96 2.96
C LEU A 5 -13.24 11.67 2.20
N GLY A 6 -12.89 12.40 1.14
CA GLY A 6 -13.83 13.17 0.32
C GLY A 6 -14.45 12.38 -0.85
N SER A 7 -15.45 12.98 -1.51
CA SER A 7 -16.18 12.38 -2.64
C SER A 7 -15.28 12.07 -3.86
N ILE A 8 -14.26 12.87 -4.12
CA ILE A 8 -13.30 12.60 -5.20
C ILE A 8 -12.55 11.28 -4.93
N ASN A 9 -12.04 11.10 -3.71
CA ASN A 9 -11.33 9.89 -3.35
C ASN A 9 -12.25 8.67 -3.28
N GLN A 10 -13.50 8.86 -2.86
CA GLN A 10 -14.53 7.83 -2.98
C GLN A 10 -14.68 7.37 -4.42
N ASN A 11 -14.91 8.28 -5.37
CA ASN A 11 -15.10 7.92 -6.77
C ASN A 11 -13.87 7.22 -7.36
N LEU A 12 -12.67 7.76 -7.13
CA LEU A 12 -11.42 7.16 -7.62
C LEU A 12 -11.22 5.73 -7.08
N LEU A 13 -11.41 5.54 -5.76
CA LEU A 13 -11.24 4.23 -5.16
C LEU A 13 -12.32 3.26 -5.63
N MET A 14 -13.57 3.68 -5.65
CA MET A 14 -14.72 2.82 -5.95
C MET A 14 -14.81 2.40 -7.42
N THR A 15 -14.13 3.11 -8.32
CA THR A 15 -14.04 2.77 -9.74
C THR A 15 -12.75 2.01 -10.08
N SER A 16 -11.88 1.76 -9.11
CA SER A 16 -10.66 0.97 -9.29
C SER A 16 -10.93 -0.53 -9.12
N ASP A 17 -10.12 -1.36 -9.77
CA ASP A 17 -10.14 -2.81 -9.56
C ASP A 17 -9.40 -3.23 -8.30
N PHE A 18 -8.33 -2.52 -7.94
CA PHE A 18 -7.47 -2.86 -6.81
C PHE A 18 -7.07 -1.64 -6.00
N PHE A 19 -6.79 -1.85 -4.71
CA PHE A 19 -6.21 -0.81 -3.86
C PHE A 19 -5.23 -1.34 -2.81
N LEU A 20 -4.33 -0.44 -2.42
CA LEU A 20 -3.29 -0.62 -1.41
C LEU A 20 -3.41 0.51 -0.38
N VAL A 21 -3.08 0.23 0.87
CA VAL A 21 -3.06 1.25 1.93
C VAL A 21 -1.62 1.49 2.38
N PRO A 22 -0.98 2.60 1.96
CA PRO A 22 0.31 2.99 2.49
C PRO A 22 0.15 3.49 3.93
N THR A 23 1.07 3.09 4.80
CA THR A 23 1.08 3.42 6.23
C THR A 23 2.48 3.82 6.64
N THR A 24 2.58 4.70 7.62
CA THR A 24 3.83 4.99 8.34
C THR A 24 3.75 4.31 9.70
N ALA A 25 4.88 3.88 10.27
CA ALA A 25 4.91 3.29 11.61
C ALA A 25 4.66 4.33 12.73
N ASP A 26 3.45 4.88 12.78
CA ASP A 26 3.00 5.94 13.67
C ASP A 26 1.52 5.81 14.09
N PHE A 27 1.11 6.68 15.01
CA PHE A 27 -0.26 6.74 15.51
C PHE A 27 -1.27 7.20 14.45
N LEU A 28 -0.87 8.11 13.55
CA LEU A 28 -1.76 8.67 12.52
C LEU A 28 -2.22 7.59 11.55
N SER A 29 -1.34 6.66 11.19
CA SER A 29 -1.66 5.54 10.30
C SER A 29 -2.64 4.58 10.95
N VAL A 30 -2.51 4.32 12.26
CA VAL A 30 -3.50 3.53 13.02
C VAL A 30 -4.88 4.20 12.98
N MET A 31 -4.95 5.52 13.21
CA MET A 31 -6.21 6.28 13.13
C MET A 31 -6.79 6.30 11.71
N ALA A 32 -5.93 6.37 10.69
CA ALA A 32 -6.34 6.40 9.29
C ALA A 32 -6.97 5.06 8.88
N ILE A 33 -6.37 3.94 9.26
CA ILE A 33 -6.94 2.59 9.01
C ILE A 33 -8.29 2.44 9.71
N ASP A 34 -8.38 2.88 10.96
CA ASP A 34 -9.62 2.86 11.74
C ASP A 34 -10.72 3.72 11.08
N SER A 35 -10.36 4.90 10.56
CA SER A 35 -11.29 5.77 9.82
C SER A 35 -11.70 5.16 8.48
N LEU A 36 -10.76 4.54 7.76
CA LEU A 36 -11.03 3.80 6.53
C LEU A 36 -12.01 2.64 6.76
N SER A 37 -11.84 1.90 7.85
CA SER A 37 -12.73 0.79 8.23
C SER A 37 -14.17 1.25 8.46
N ARG A 38 -14.39 2.48 8.95
CA ARG A 38 -15.72 3.06 9.13
C ARG A 38 -16.36 3.56 7.84
N ILE A 39 -15.58 4.12 6.93
CA ILE A 39 -16.12 4.76 5.71
C ILE A 39 -16.34 3.78 4.56
N LEU A 40 -15.49 2.75 4.44
CA LEU A 40 -15.54 1.77 3.35
C LEU A 40 -16.93 1.14 3.15
N PRO A 41 -17.68 0.71 4.19
CA PRO A 41 -19.02 0.15 3.99
C PRO A 41 -19.98 1.12 3.30
N LYS A 42 -19.92 2.42 3.65
CA LYS A 42 -20.77 3.45 3.07
C LYS A 42 -20.43 3.66 1.59
N TRP A 43 -19.13 3.72 1.28
CA TRP A 43 -18.67 3.84 -0.10
C TRP A 43 -19.06 2.62 -0.93
N CYS A 44 -18.88 1.40 -0.42
CA CYS A 44 -19.30 0.19 -1.11
C CYS A 44 -20.81 0.16 -1.38
N ALA A 45 -21.63 0.52 -0.39
CA ALA A 45 -23.08 0.58 -0.55
C ALA A 45 -23.50 1.58 -1.63
N TRP A 46 -22.91 2.79 -1.60
CA TRP A 46 -23.16 3.80 -2.61
C TRP A 46 -22.77 3.32 -4.01
N THR A 47 -21.61 2.70 -4.16
CA THR A 47 -21.11 2.21 -5.46
C THR A 47 -21.99 1.12 -6.03
N ARG A 48 -22.49 0.19 -5.21
CA ARG A 48 -23.45 -0.83 -5.65
C ARG A 48 -24.77 -0.22 -6.13
N MET A 49 -25.23 0.85 -5.48
CA MET A 49 -26.42 1.59 -5.94
C MET A 49 -26.13 2.35 -7.24
N ALA A 50 -24.97 3.02 -7.32
CA ALA A 50 -24.56 3.79 -8.49
C ALA A 50 -24.37 2.89 -9.71
N SER A 51 -23.71 1.74 -9.54
CA SER A 51 -23.49 0.77 -10.61
C SER A 51 -24.79 0.09 -11.06
N ALA A 52 -25.83 0.04 -10.23
CA ALA A 52 -27.15 -0.49 -10.61
C ALA A 52 -28.09 0.56 -11.22
N ASN A 53 -27.75 1.85 -11.14
CA ASN A 53 -28.62 2.94 -11.58
C ASN A 53 -28.68 3.01 -13.12
N PRO A 54 -29.85 2.89 -13.76
CA PRO A 54 -29.97 2.94 -15.22
C PRO A 54 -29.41 4.20 -15.85
N ILE A 55 -29.62 5.37 -15.24
CA ILE A 55 -29.11 6.66 -15.74
C ILE A 55 -27.58 6.65 -15.77
N LEU A 56 -26.94 6.07 -14.76
CA LEU A 56 -25.48 6.01 -14.69
C LEU A 56 -24.91 4.89 -15.55
N LYS A 57 -25.65 3.80 -15.79
CA LYS A 57 -25.26 2.74 -16.72
C LYS A 57 -25.34 3.17 -18.19
N GLU A 58 -26.35 3.97 -18.53
CA GLU A 58 -26.64 4.40 -19.91
C GLU A 58 -26.01 5.76 -20.26
N ALA A 59 -25.28 6.38 -19.32
CA ALA A 59 -24.56 7.62 -19.56
C ALA A 59 -23.46 7.45 -20.63
N THR A 60 -23.05 8.56 -21.26
CA THR A 60 -21.92 8.58 -22.22
C THR A 60 -20.64 7.98 -21.62
N TYR A 61 -20.45 8.14 -20.31
CA TYR A 61 -19.41 7.48 -19.53
C TYR A 61 -20.10 6.62 -18.46
N PRO A 62 -20.36 5.33 -18.75
CA PRO A 62 -21.04 4.45 -17.82
C PRO A 62 -20.30 4.32 -16.50
N PHE A 63 -21.04 4.31 -15.40
CA PHE A 63 -20.46 3.97 -14.11
C PHE A 63 -20.05 2.48 -14.11
N PRO A 64 -18.79 2.15 -13.77
CA PRO A 64 -18.29 0.79 -13.94
C PRO A 64 -18.91 -0.18 -12.94
N GLU A 65 -18.82 -1.47 -13.26
CA GLU A 65 -19.17 -2.52 -12.32
C GLU A 65 -18.24 -2.51 -11.11
N PHE A 66 -18.81 -2.84 -9.95
CA PHE A 66 -18.07 -2.81 -8.69
C PHE A 66 -17.17 -4.04 -8.55
N ARG A 67 -15.86 -3.86 -8.72
CA ARG A 67 -14.85 -4.94 -8.73
C ARG A 67 -13.68 -4.73 -7.76
N LEU A 68 -13.76 -3.73 -6.89
CA LEU A 68 -12.65 -3.33 -6.01
C LEU A 68 -12.18 -4.46 -5.08
N LYS A 69 -10.87 -4.76 -5.12
CA LYS A 69 -10.17 -5.72 -4.27
C LYS A 69 -8.99 -5.13 -3.51
N PHE A 70 -8.81 -5.57 -2.29
CA PHE A 70 -7.74 -5.14 -1.40
C PHE A 70 -6.48 -5.98 -1.64
N LEU A 71 -5.37 -5.32 -1.96
CA LEU A 71 -4.08 -6.00 -2.16
C LEU A 71 -3.29 -6.12 -0.85
N GLY A 72 -3.41 -5.13 0.03
CA GLY A 72 -2.73 -5.14 1.33
C GLY A 72 -2.27 -3.77 1.80
N THR A 73 -1.42 -3.80 2.83
CA THR A 73 -0.82 -2.60 3.42
C THR A 73 0.70 -2.57 3.21
N ILE A 74 1.23 -1.35 3.11
CA ILE A 74 2.67 -1.10 3.04
C ILE A 74 3.05 -0.32 4.29
N VAL A 75 4.02 -0.79 5.07
CA VAL A 75 4.54 -0.05 6.23
C VAL A 75 5.82 0.66 5.85
N GLN A 76 5.88 1.97 6.04
CA GLN A 76 7.00 2.81 5.60
C GLN A 76 7.61 3.62 6.76
N ASN A 77 8.80 4.17 6.49
CA ASN A 77 9.44 5.20 7.30
C ASN A 77 9.68 4.81 8.76
N TYR A 78 10.21 3.61 8.98
CA TYR A 78 10.72 3.16 10.28
C TYR A 78 12.24 3.06 10.27
N ARG A 79 12.85 3.04 11.47
CA ARG A 79 14.31 2.90 11.62
C ARG A 79 14.70 1.47 11.99
N ILE A 80 15.82 1.04 11.45
CA ILE A 80 16.46 -0.24 11.72
C ILE A 80 17.73 0.00 12.55
N MET A 81 17.94 -0.82 13.58
CA MET A 81 19.17 -0.92 14.36
C MET A 81 19.57 -2.40 14.45
N ASN A 82 20.83 -2.72 14.12
CA ASN A 82 21.35 -4.10 14.13
C ASN A 82 20.48 -5.09 13.31
N GLY A 83 19.99 -4.65 12.15
CA GLY A 83 19.18 -5.48 11.25
C GLY A 83 17.73 -5.70 11.69
N LYS A 84 17.28 -5.08 12.79
CA LYS A 84 15.89 -5.16 13.27
C LYS A 84 15.29 -3.77 13.48
N GLU A 85 13.97 -3.67 13.41
CA GLU A 85 13.25 -2.44 13.75
C GLU A 85 13.55 -2.02 15.19
N THR A 86 13.62 -0.72 15.46
CA THR A 86 13.71 -0.28 16.84
C THR A 86 12.43 -0.65 17.59
N LYS A 87 12.53 -0.95 18.89
CA LYS A 87 11.36 -1.34 19.72
C LYS A 87 10.18 -0.38 19.59
N ALA A 88 10.45 0.93 19.46
CA ALA A 88 9.43 1.95 19.31
C ALA A 88 8.66 1.78 17.99
N PHE A 89 9.36 1.60 16.86
CA PHE A 89 8.71 1.38 15.57
C PHE A 89 8.05 0.01 15.49
N GLN A 90 8.67 -1.04 16.05
CA GLN A 90 8.07 -2.37 16.12
C GLN A 90 6.70 -2.33 16.80
N THR A 91 6.58 -1.62 17.92
CA THR A 91 5.29 -1.45 18.63
C THR A 91 4.21 -0.82 17.73
N TRP A 92 4.58 0.16 16.91
CA TRP A 92 3.63 0.80 15.99
C TRP A 92 3.28 -0.09 14.81
N ILE A 93 4.25 -0.82 14.27
CA ILE A 93 4.03 -1.80 13.21
C ILE A 93 3.05 -2.88 13.68
N GLU A 94 3.26 -3.44 14.87
CA GLU A 94 2.36 -4.42 15.47
C GLU A 94 0.96 -3.83 15.70
N LYS A 95 0.84 -2.57 16.14
CA LYS A 95 -0.46 -1.89 16.26
C LYS A 95 -1.16 -1.72 14.92
N ILE A 96 -0.43 -1.39 13.86
CA ILE A 96 -0.97 -1.30 12.49
C ILE A 96 -1.48 -2.66 12.05
N GLU A 97 -0.63 -3.70 12.13
CA GLU A 97 -0.97 -5.08 11.76
C GLU A 97 -2.19 -5.60 12.53
N ASN A 98 -2.26 -5.33 13.83
CA ASN A 98 -3.42 -5.66 14.67
C ASN A 98 -4.67 -4.88 14.28
N THR A 99 -4.55 -3.61 13.92
CA THR A 99 -5.69 -2.78 13.50
C THR A 99 -6.22 -3.25 12.16
N VAL A 100 -5.34 -3.61 11.22
CA VAL A 100 -5.74 -4.21 9.95
C VAL A 100 -6.47 -5.53 10.19
N THR A 101 -5.89 -6.42 10.99
CA THR A 101 -6.45 -7.77 11.25
C THR A 101 -7.79 -7.72 11.98
N ASN A 102 -7.93 -6.85 12.99
CA ASN A 102 -9.09 -6.88 13.88
C ASN A 102 -10.19 -5.88 13.51
N LYS A 103 -9.86 -4.81 12.77
CA LYS A 103 -10.84 -3.78 12.38
C LYS A 103 -11.08 -3.70 10.89
N LEU A 104 -10.02 -3.67 10.08
CA LEU A 104 -10.19 -3.51 8.62
C LEU A 104 -10.63 -4.82 7.95
N LYS A 105 -9.96 -5.94 8.24
CA LYS A 105 -10.24 -7.25 7.62
C LYS A 105 -11.73 -7.65 7.72
N PRO A 106 -12.41 -7.60 8.89
CA PRO A 106 -13.83 -7.96 8.96
C PRO A 106 -14.72 -7.09 8.06
N ILE A 107 -14.36 -5.81 7.90
CA ILE A 107 -15.06 -4.88 7.01
C ILE A 107 -14.83 -5.24 5.54
N LEU A 108 -13.60 -5.60 5.17
CA LEU A 108 -13.26 -6.05 3.84
C LEU A 108 -13.99 -7.35 3.47
N GLU A 109 -14.00 -8.33 4.38
CA GLU A 109 -14.72 -9.61 4.22
C GLU A 109 -16.21 -9.39 4.02
N LYS A 110 -16.86 -8.63 4.92
CA LYS A 110 -18.30 -8.33 4.84
C LYS A 110 -18.70 -7.64 3.54
N ASN A 111 -17.80 -6.89 2.92
CA ASN A 111 -18.06 -6.16 1.67
C ASN A 111 -17.53 -6.88 0.42
N ASN A 112 -17.03 -8.11 0.55
CA ASN A 112 -16.42 -8.88 -0.53
C ASN A 112 -15.26 -8.15 -1.22
N LEU A 113 -14.41 -7.48 -0.44
CA LEU A 113 -13.25 -6.72 -0.93
C LEU A 113 -11.95 -7.51 -0.86
N LEU A 114 -11.93 -8.72 -0.28
CA LEU A 114 -10.73 -9.56 -0.26
C LEU A 114 -10.62 -10.39 -1.55
N LEU A 115 -9.37 -10.68 -1.91
CA LEU A 115 -9.02 -11.77 -2.81
C LEU A 115 -9.18 -13.12 -2.08
N PRO A 116 -9.18 -14.26 -2.80
CA PRO A 116 -9.12 -15.56 -2.17
C PRO A 116 -7.88 -15.69 -1.26
N ASN A 117 -8.04 -16.28 -0.07
CA ASN A 117 -6.94 -16.41 0.92
C ASN A 117 -5.69 -17.12 0.38
N GLN A 118 -5.88 -18.04 -0.58
CA GLN A 118 -4.78 -18.74 -1.23
C GLN A 118 -3.86 -17.79 -2.01
N VAL A 119 -4.43 -16.78 -2.70
CA VAL A 119 -3.67 -15.81 -3.50
C VAL A 119 -2.72 -14.99 -2.62
N TYR A 120 -3.13 -14.62 -1.41
CA TYR A 120 -2.23 -13.97 -0.45
C TYR A 120 -1.15 -14.94 0.06
N SER A 121 -1.52 -16.18 0.36
CA SER A 121 -0.63 -17.18 0.95
C SER A 121 0.50 -17.57 -0.01
N GLU A 122 0.21 -17.69 -1.31
CA GLU A 122 1.19 -17.95 -2.38
C GLU A 122 2.25 -16.85 -2.49
N GLN A 123 1.91 -15.61 -2.10
CA GLN A 123 2.83 -14.47 -2.07
C GLN A 123 3.48 -14.27 -0.69
N SER A 124 3.37 -15.26 0.22
CA SER A 124 3.85 -15.20 1.60
C SER A 124 3.28 -14.02 2.40
N ILE A 125 2.06 -13.56 2.06
CA ILE A 125 1.37 -12.50 2.77
C ILE A 125 0.55 -13.14 3.89
N ASN A 126 0.82 -12.73 5.12
CA ASN A 126 0.14 -13.24 6.31
C ASN A 126 -1.24 -12.57 6.53
N CYS A 127 -1.89 -12.93 7.64
CA CYS A 127 -3.22 -12.42 7.99
C CYS A 127 -3.29 -10.92 8.30
N SER A 128 -2.15 -10.23 8.50
CA SER A 128 -2.12 -8.77 8.66
C SER A 128 -2.10 -8.03 7.32
N PHE A 129 -2.02 -8.76 6.20
CA PHE A 129 -1.99 -8.23 4.84
C PHE A 129 -0.86 -7.22 4.57
N THR A 130 0.19 -7.22 5.40
CA THR A 130 1.39 -6.40 5.15
C THR A 130 2.18 -7.03 4.02
N ILE A 131 2.21 -6.39 2.85
CA ILE A 131 2.88 -6.94 1.66
C ILE A 131 4.38 -6.64 1.64
N THR A 132 4.77 -5.52 2.23
CA THR A 132 6.17 -5.12 2.38
C THR A 132 6.35 -4.09 3.48
N LYS A 133 7.60 -3.96 3.94
CA LYS A 133 8.05 -2.97 4.91
C LYS A 133 9.24 -2.21 4.30
N ILE A 134 9.12 -0.88 4.22
CA ILE A 134 10.10 0.00 3.58
C ILE A 134 10.77 0.87 4.65
N PRO A 135 12.06 0.63 4.99
CA PRO A 135 12.76 1.41 5.99
C PRO A 135 12.99 2.86 5.53
N SER A 136 13.25 3.73 6.49
CA SER A 136 13.58 5.15 6.23
C SER A 136 15.00 5.29 5.69
N SER A 137 15.18 6.03 4.59
CA SER A 137 16.49 6.52 4.11
C SER A 137 16.41 7.99 3.72
N ASN A 138 16.45 8.86 4.73
CA ASN A 138 16.28 10.30 4.57
C ASN A 138 17.33 10.92 3.62
N SER A 139 18.54 10.37 3.53
CA SER A 139 19.60 10.85 2.63
C SER A 139 19.32 10.48 1.18
N LEU A 140 19.02 9.21 0.89
CA LEU A 140 18.79 8.76 -0.49
C LEU A 140 17.50 9.32 -1.08
N ILE A 141 16.45 9.48 -0.26
CA ILE A 141 15.18 10.08 -0.71
C ILE A 141 15.41 11.55 -1.13
N ALA A 142 16.15 12.33 -0.33
CA ALA A 142 16.45 13.72 -0.67
C ALA A 142 17.27 13.84 -1.97
N LEU A 143 18.24 12.95 -2.16
CA LEU A 143 19.07 12.90 -3.37
C LEU A 143 18.26 12.47 -4.60
N SER A 144 17.42 11.46 -4.45
CA SER A 144 16.48 11.00 -5.47
C SER A 144 15.56 12.13 -5.93
N GLN A 145 14.99 12.89 -5.00
CA GLN A 145 14.14 14.05 -5.31
C GLN A 145 14.93 15.15 -6.01
N LYS A 146 16.14 15.48 -5.54
CA LYS A 146 17.00 16.51 -6.12
C LYS A 146 17.41 16.18 -7.55
N HIS A 147 17.70 14.91 -7.84
CA HIS A 147 18.23 14.46 -9.13
C HIS A 147 17.19 13.82 -10.04
N ALA A 148 15.93 13.72 -9.59
CA ALA A 148 14.83 13.06 -10.30
C ALA A 148 15.17 11.61 -10.73
N THR A 149 15.91 10.89 -9.89
CA THR A 149 16.30 9.49 -10.11
C THR A 149 15.59 8.57 -9.12
N PRO A 150 15.28 7.30 -9.46
CA PRO A 150 14.78 6.32 -8.47
C PRO A 150 15.71 6.24 -7.26
N VAL A 151 15.20 5.99 -6.05
CA VAL A 151 16.00 5.99 -4.78
C VAL A 151 17.24 5.08 -4.82
N TYR A 152 17.19 4.02 -5.61
CA TYR A 152 18.29 3.06 -5.79
C TYR A 152 19.25 3.40 -6.95
N ALA A 153 19.02 4.48 -7.68
CA ALA A 153 19.74 4.84 -8.90
C ALA A 153 20.61 6.12 -8.86
N PRO A 154 20.73 6.92 -7.77
CA PRO A 154 21.68 8.03 -7.75
C PRO A 154 23.11 7.54 -8.04
N THR A 155 23.78 8.23 -8.95
CA THR A 155 25.17 7.95 -9.34
C THR A 155 26.15 8.29 -8.20
N PRO A 156 27.33 7.67 -8.16
CA PRO A 156 28.37 8.02 -7.18
C PRO A 156 28.69 9.52 -7.14
N GLU A 157 28.68 10.19 -8.30
CA GLU A 157 28.92 11.62 -8.44
C GLU A 157 27.78 12.44 -7.80
N GLN A 158 26.53 12.00 -7.95
CA GLN A 158 25.35 12.63 -7.32
C GLN A 158 25.29 12.40 -5.82
N LEU A 159 25.82 11.27 -5.32
CA LEU A 159 25.92 11.01 -3.89
C LEU A 159 26.92 11.95 -3.22
N ASN A 160 27.92 12.45 -3.95
CA ASN A 160 29.02 13.31 -3.48
C ASN A 160 29.60 12.85 -2.13
N GLN A 161 29.75 11.54 -1.98
CA GLN A 161 30.18 10.86 -0.76
C GLN A 161 31.33 9.92 -1.07
N GLN A 162 32.35 9.92 -0.21
CA GLN A 162 33.56 9.11 -0.36
C GLN A 162 33.74 8.20 0.87
N GLY A 163 34.49 7.11 0.69
CA GLY A 163 34.81 6.16 1.75
C GLY A 163 33.60 5.34 2.22
N ILE A 164 33.57 5.01 3.52
CA ILE A 164 32.61 4.10 4.16
C ILE A 164 31.14 4.50 3.88
N LEU A 165 30.86 5.80 3.76
CA LEU A 165 29.52 6.31 3.51
C LEU A 165 28.98 5.92 2.12
N ALA A 166 29.86 5.84 1.11
CA ALA A 166 29.50 5.41 -0.23
C ALA A 166 29.12 3.92 -0.27
N GLU A 167 29.85 3.07 0.47
CA GLU A 167 29.55 1.64 0.59
C GLU A 167 28.21 1.41 1.31
N ILE A 168 27.95 2.14 2.39
CA ILE A 168 26.67 2.09 3.11
C ILE A 168 25.50 2.48 2.19
N ASN A 169 25.64 3.57 1.44
CA ASN A 169 24.60 3.99 0.52
C ASN A 169 24.39 3.00 -0.62
N LYS A 170 25.47 2.45 -1.19
CA LYS A 170 25.36 1.43 -2.24
C LYS A 170 24.58 0.21 -1.75
N LYS A 171 24.89 -0.26 -0.54
CA LYS A 171 24.13 -1.36 0.09
C LYS A 171 22.66 -0.99 0.27
N GLN A 172 22.37 0.22 0.76
CA GLN A 172 20.99 0.68 0.89
C GLN A 172 20.27 0.78 -0.47
N GLN A 173 20.94 1.25 -1.53
CA GLN A 173 20.40 1.30 -2.89
C GLN A 173 20.03 -0.11 -3.38
N GLU A 174 20.89 -1.09 -3.18
CA GLU A 174 20.63 -2.49 -3.52
C GLU A 174 19.46 -3.09 -2.70
N GLU A 175 19.39 -2.79 -1.41
CA GLU A 175 18.27 -3.17 -0.54
C GLU A 175 16.94 -2.57 -1.03
N PHE A 176 16.90 -1.26 -1.34
CA PHE A 176 15.70 -0.62 -1.88
C PHE A 176 15.30 -1.21 -3.23
N LYS A 177 16.26 -1.44 -4.14
CA LYS A 177 15.98 -2.06 -5.44
C LYS A 177 15.32 -3.42 -5.26
N THR A 178 15.83 -4.23 -4.34
CA THR A 178 15.28 -5.56 -4.02
C THR A 178 13.86 -5.44 -3.45
N ILE A 179 13.66 -4.56 -2.46
CA ILE A 179 12.35 -4.35 -1.82
C ILE A 179 11.29 -3.90 -2.83
N PHE A 180 11.62 -2.93 -3.69
CA PHE A 180 10.68 -2.44 -4.70
C PHE A 180 10.41 -3.44 -5.82
N SER A 181 11.40 -4.25 -6.19
CA SER A 181 11.20 -5.32 -7.20
C SER A 181 10.28 -6.41 -6.65
N ASP A 182 10.56 -6.91 -5.43
CA ASP A 182 9.69 -7.88 -4.74
C ASP A 182 8.26 -7.35 -4.54
N LEU A 183 8.12 -6.07 -4.17
CA LEU A 183 6.81 -5.43 -4.06
C LEU A 183 6.07 -5.42 -5.41
N ALA A 184 6.76 -5.08 -6.50
CA ALA A 184 6.17 -5.05 -7.83
C ALA A 184 5.73 -6.45 -8.26
N ASP A 185 6.58 -7.46 -8.07
CA ASP A 185 6.29 -8.86 -8.42
C ASP A 185 5.06 -9.37 -7.65
N LYS A 186 4.97 -9.08 -6.34
CA LYS A 186 3.79 -9.41 -5.53
C LYS A 186 2.53 -8.73 -6.04
N ILE A 187 2.58 -7.43 -6.37
CA ILE A 187 1.40 -6.71 -6.89
C ILE A 187 0.95 -7.30 -8.24
N ILE A 188 1.90 -7.63 -9.12
CA ILE A 188 1.61 -8.26 -10.42
C ILE A 188 0.96 -9.62 -10.20
N ALA A 189 1.50 -10.45 -9.30
CA ALA A 189 0.95 -11.76 -9.00
C ALA A 189 -0.47 -11.67 -8.41
N LEU A 190 -0.69 -10.78 -7.43
CA LEU A 190 -2.00 -10.58 -6.81
C LEU A 190 -3.07 -10.09 -7.81
N SER A 191 -2.69 -9.19 -8.72
CA SER A 191 -3.63 -8.60 -9.69
C SER A 191 -3.89 -9.52 -10.89
N SER A 192 -2.88 -10.25 -11.36
CA SER A 192 -3.01 -11.17 -12.51
C SER A 192 -3.94 -12.35 -12.20
N SER A 193 -3.92 -12.88 -10.98
CA SER A 193 -4.81 -13.98 -10.57
C SER A 193 -6.29 -13.62 -10.60
N TYR A 194 -6.64 -12.33 -10.56
CA TYR A 194 -8.03 -11.87 -10.54
C TYR A 194 -8.48 -11.26 -11.87
N ALA A 195 -7.57 -10.71 -12.68
CA ALA A 195 -7.87 -10.14 -14.00
C ALA A 195 -8.32 -11.18 -15.06
N VAL A 196 -8.17 -12.48 -14.78
CA VAL A 196 -8.50 -13.58 -15.71
C VAL A 196 -9.89 -14.18 -15.46
N SER A 197 -10.69 -13.64 -14.53
CA SER A 197 -12.10 -14.06 -14.37
C SER A 197 -13.03 -13.09 -15.12
N PRO A 198 -13.56 -13.49 -16.30
CA PRO A 198 -14.55 -12.71 -17.04
C PRO A 198 -15.90 -12.62 -16.32
#